data_AF-H0A5D3-F1
#
_entry.id   AF-H0A5D3-F1
#
_cell.length_a   1.000
_cell.length_b   1.000
_cell.length_c   1.000
_cell.angle_alpha   90.00
_cell.angle_beta   90.00
_cell.angle_gamma   90.00
#
_symmetry.space_group_name_H-M   'P 1'
#
loop_
_entity.id
_entity.type
_entity.pdbx_description
1 polymer ?
#
loop_
_entity_poly.entity_id
_entity_poly.type
_entity_poly.pdbx_seq_one_letter_code
_entity_poly.pdbx_strand_id
1 'polypeptide(L)' 'MLTRESMRADIAAMIHEDPDEIGGEDNLMDLGLDSMRAMKLLTRWNETGLGLDFSEFAERLTLDAWWSIVNRYQSAQR' A
#
# COMPACT_ATOMS: atom_id res chain seq x y z
N MET A 1 -9.40 -7.26 -7.83
CA MET A 1 -8.28 -6.42 -8.32
C MET A 1 -8.21 -5.20 -7.42
N LEU A 2 -7.03 -4.91 -6.89
CA LEU A 2 -6.78 -3.73 -6.04
C LEU A 2 -6.59 -2.49 -6.92
N THR A 3 -7.18 -1.35 -6.58
CA THR A 3 -6.97 -0.07 -7.28
C THR A 3 -6.14 0.88 -6.44
N ARG A 4 -5.52 1.89 -7.07
CA ARG A 4 -4.74 2.93 -6.38
C ARG A 4 -5.59 3.65 -5.34
N GLU A 5 -6.83 3.97 -5.70
CA GLU A 5 -7.78 4.66 -4.83
C GLU A 5 -8.17 3.79 -3.63
N SER A 6 -8.44 2.49 -3.83
CA SER A 6 -8.73 1.59 -2.70
C SER A 6 -7.53 1.41 -1.79
N MET A 7 -6.32 1.35 -2.36
CA MET A 7 -5.07 1.29 -1.57
C MET A 7 -4.89 2.56 -0.74
N ARG A 8 -5.08 3.74 -1.34
CA ARG A 8 -5.01 5.04 -0.65
C ARG A 8 -6.02 5.10 0.50
N ALA A 9 -7.26 4.70 0.25
CA ALA A 9 -8.32 4.64 1.25
C ALA A 9 -8.00 3.65 2.39
N ASP A 10 -7.46 2.48 2.08
CA ASP A 10 -7.06 1.49 3.09
C ASP A 10 -5.93 2.01 3.98
N ILE A 11 -4.93 2.68 3.38
CA ILE A 11 -3.83 3.31 4.12
C ILE A 11 -4.36 4.43 5.01
N ALA A 12 -5.18 5.33 4.47
CA ALA A 12 -5.80 6.44 5.18
C ALA A 12 -6.61 5.96 6.39
N ALA A 13 -7.46 4.95 6.19
CA ALA A 13 -8.22 4.33 7.27
C ALA A 13 -7.32 3.71 8.36
N MET A 14 -6.16 3.16 7.99
CA MET A 14 -5.21 2.55 8.92
C MET A 14 -4.47 3.58 9.79
N ILE A 15 -4.19 4.76 9.24
CA ILE A 15 -3.52 5.86 9.94
C ILE A 15 -4.49 6.87 10.56
N HIS A 16 -5.79 6.75 10.27
CA HIS A 16 -6.87 7.67 10.64
C HIS A 16 -6.72 9.08 10.03
N GLU A 17 -6.20 9.16 8.82
CA GLU A 17 -6.09 10.39 8.03
C GLU A 17 -7.11 10.38 6.89
N ASP A 18 -7.30 11.54 6.25
CA ASP A 18 -8.10 11.63 5.04
C ASP A 18 -7.31 11.11 3.83
N PRO A 19 -7.89 10.30 2.93
CA PRO A 19 -7.18 9.81 1.77
C PRO A 19 -6.67 10.95 0.88
N ASP A 20 -7.36 12.09 0.78
CA ASP A 20 -6.93 13.21 -0.05
C ASP A 20 -5.65 13.89 0.46
N GLU A 21 -5.35 13.78 1.75
CA GLU A 21 -4.13 14.32 2.38
C GLU A 21 -2.89 13.44 2.12
N ILE A 22 -3.05 12.20 1.64
CA ILE A 22 -1.92 11.28 1.37
C ILE A 22 -1.41 11.48 -0.05
N GLY A 23 -0.39 12.30 -0.27
CA GLY A 23 0.22 12.44 -1.60
C GLY A 23 0.93 11.18 -2.07
N GLY A 24 1.18 11.10 -3.38
CA GLY A 24 1.79 9.94 -4.00
C GLY A 24 3.22 9.66 -3.51
N GLU A 25 3.99 10.71 -3.28
CA GLU A 25 5.40 10.66 -2.89
C GLU A 25 5.61 10.86 -1.39
N ASP A 26 4.53 11.08 -0.62
CA ASP A 26 4.61 11.28 0.81
C ASP A 26 5.06 10.01 1.52
N ASN A 27 5.91 10.21 2.53
CA ASN A 27 6.39 9.13 3.37
C ASN A 27 5.27 8.72 4.33
N LEU A 28 4.66 7.56 4.06
CA LEU A 28 3.58 7.01 4.86
C LEU A 28 4.01 6.77 6.31
N MET A 29 5.30 6.51 6.57
CA MET A 29 5.80 6.34 7.94
C MET A 29 5.71 7.64 8.74
N ASP A 30 5.97 8.78 8.09
CA ASP A 30 5.85 10.11 8.69
C ASP A 30 4.38 10.45 9.00
N LEU A 31 3.46 9.98 8.14
CA LEU A 31 2.01 10.06 8.34
C LEU A 31 1.47 9.07 9.39
N GLY A 32 2.33 8.24 10.03
CA GLY A 32 1.93 7.31 11.08
C GLY A 32 1.63 5.88 10.63
N LEU A 33 2.10 5.48 9.44
CA LEU A 33 2.07 4.08 8.98
C LEU A 33 3.31 3.31 9.49
N ASP A 34 3.19 2.73 10.67
CA ASP A 34 4.23 1.86 11.23
C ASP A 34 4.30 0.49 10.54
N SER A 35 5.42 -0.23 10.72
CA SER A 35 5.64 -1.57 10.17
C SER A 35 4.52 -2.56 10.47
N MET A 36 3.94 -2.53 11.68
CA MET A 36 2.82 -3.40 12.04
C MET A 36 1.55 -3.12 11.23
N ARG A 37 1.27 -1.84 10.95
CA ARG A 37 0.12 -1.41 10.15
C ARG A 37 0.34 -1.75 8.67
N ALA A 38 1.55 -1.53 8.17
CA ALA A 38 1.97 -1.93 6.83
C ALA A 38 1.81 -3.45 6.60
N MET A 39 2.28 -4.28 7.54
CA MET A 39 2.12 -5.74 7.45
C MET A 39 0.66 -6.18 7.40
N LYS A 40 -0.23 -5.52 8.16
CA LYS A 40 -1.68 -5.80 8.12
C LYS A 40 -2.29 -5.47 6.76
N LEU A 41 -1.95 -4.32 6.19
CA LEU A 41 -2.41 -3.92 4.85
C LEU A 41 -1.95 -4.93 3.78
N LEU A 42 -0.67 -5.29 3.81
CA LEU A 42 -0.10 -6.27 2.89
C LEU A 42 -0.76 -7.64 3.00
N THR A 43 -1.01 -8.10 4.22
CA THR A 43 -1.75 -9.36 4.46
C THR A 43 -3.14 -9.29 3.83
N ARG A 44 -3.89 -8.21 4.07
CA ARG A 44 -5.23 -8.01 3.50
C ARG A 44 -5.22 -7.97 1.97
N TRP A 45 -4.26 -7.28 1.36
CA TRP A 45 -4.14 -7.26 -0.10
C TRP A 45 -3.72 -8.62 -0.65
N ASN A 46 -2.93 -9.40 0.09
CA ASN A 46 -2.57 -10.76 -0.28
C ASN A 46 -3.73 -11.75 -0.26
N GLU A 47 -4.78 -11.50 0.53
CA GLU A 47 -6.03 -12.29 0.47
C GLU A 47 -6.71 -12.20 -0.90
N THR A 48 -6.36 -11.19 -1.72
CA THR A 48 -6.84 -11.09 -3.11
C THR A 48 -6.08 -11.99 -4.10
N GLY A 49 -5.08 -12.74 -3.63
CA GLY A 49 -4.25 -13.66 -4.43
C GLY A 49 -2.99 -13.02 -5.03
N LEU A 50 -2.66 -11.77 -4.69
CA LEU A 50 -1.58 -11.03 -5.35
C LEU A 50 -0.16 -11.50 -4.99
N GLY A 51 0.05 -12.15 -3.84
CA GLY A 51 1.36 -12.67 -3.45
C GLY A 51 2.45 -11.59 -3.30
N LEU A 52 2.06 -10.41 -2.85
CA LEU A 52 2.91 -9.26 -2.56
C LEU A 52 3.95 -9.60 -1.50
N ASP A 53 5.21 -9.23 -1.77
CA ASP A 53 6.33 -9.44 -0.87
C ASP A 53 6.59 -8.21 0.00
N PHE A 54 6.63 -8.37 1.33
CA PHE A 54 6.82 -7.24 2.25
C PHE A 54 8.15 -6.50 2.06
N SER A 55 9.22 -7.20 1.65
CA SER A 55 10.54 -6.59 1.55
C SER A 55 10.57 -5.48 0.50
N GLU A 56 9.86 -5.63 -0.62
CA GLU A 56 9.75 -4.59 -1.65
C GLU A 56 9.00 -3.35 -1.16
N PHE A 57 8.01 -3.52 -0.30
CA PHE A 57 7.23 -2.41 0.26
C PHE A 57 8.01 -1.67 1.34
N ALA A 58 8.87 -2.38 2.08
CA ALA A 58 9.71 -1.81 3.11
C ALA A 58 10.84 -0.92 2.54
N GLU A 59 11.22 -1.07 1.27
CA GLU A 59 12.22 -0.21 0.62
C GLU A 59 11.73 1.24 0.48
N ARG A 60 10.45 1.42 0.15
CA ARG A 60 9.83 2.75 -0.03
C ARG A 60 8.38 2.75 0.44
N LEU A 61 8.15 3.33 1.62
CA LEU A 61 6.83 3.54 2.22
C LEU A 61 6.13 4.76 1.62
N THR A 62 5.92 4.76 0.30
CA THR A 62 5.17 5.81 -0.41
C THR A 62 4.05 5.19 -1.21
N LEU A 63 2.93 5.90 -1.37
CA LEU A 63 1.77 5.37 -2.11
C LEU A 63 2.13 5.03 -3.56
N ASP A 64 2.95 5.85 -4.23
CA ASP A 64 3.33 5.63 -5.62
C ASP A 64 4.21 4.38 -5.80
N ALA A 65 5.20 4.19 -4.92
CA ALA A 65 6.05 2.99 -4.93
C ALA A 65 5.23 1.72 -4.68
N TRP A 66 4.36 1.73 -3.66
CA TRP A 66 3.50 0.60 -3.32
C TRP A 66 2.54 0.25 -4.46
N TRP A 67 1.93 1.27 -5.08
CA TRP A 67 1.04 1.06 -6.22
C TRP A 67 1.78 0.48 -7.44
N SER A 68 2.99 0.95 -7.71
CA SER A 68 3.84 0.43 -8.79
C SER A 68 4.12 -1.07 -8.62
N ILE A 69 4.44 -1.51 -7.40
CA ILE A 69 4.64 -2.92 -7.08
C ILE A 69 3.35 -3.71 -7.34
N VAL A 70 2.23 -3.29 -6.78
CA VAL A 70 0.93 -3.97 -6.97
C VAL A 70 0.56 -4.07 -8.45
N ASN A 71 0.70 -2.99 -9.21
CA ASN A 71 0.38 -2.96 -10.63
C ASN A 71 1.25 -3.95 -11.42
N ARG A 72 2.53 -4.10 -11.05
CA ARG A 72 3.43 -5.10 -11.62
C ARG A 72 2.96 -6.53 -11.34
N TYR A 73 2.59 -6.83 -10.10
CA TYR A 73 2.05 -8.15 -9.72
C TYR A 73 0.73 -8.46 -10.44
N GLN A 74 -0.19 -7.49 -10.52
CA GLN A 74 -1.45 -7.63 -11.24
C GLN A 74 -1.25 -7.88 -12.75
N SER A 75 -0.27 -7.21 -13.35
CA SER A 75 0.05 -7.38 -14.76
C SER A 75 0.70 -8.74 -15.05
N ALA A 76 1.49 -9.26 -14.11
CA ALA A 76 2.15 -10.56 -14.24
C ALA A 76 1.20 -11.75 -14.00
N GLN A 77 0.08 -11.55 -13.30
CA GLN A 77 -0.96 -12.57 -13.09
C GLN A 77 -2.06 -12.58 -14.17
N ARG A 78 -1.90 -11.77 -15.23
CA ARG A 78 -2.86 -11.65 -16.34
C ARG A 78 -2.46 -12.52 -17.52
#